data_AF-A0A9K3JJ24-F1
#
_entry.id   AF-A0A9K3JJ24-F1
#
_cell.length_a   1.000
_cell.length_b   1.000
_cell.length_c   1.000
_cell.angle_alpha   90.00
_cell.angle_beta   90.00
_cell.angle_gamma   90.00
#
_symmetry.space_group_name_H-M   'P 1'
#
loop_
_entity.id
_entity.type
_entity.pdbx_description
1 polymer ?
#
loop_
_entity_poly.entity_id
_entity_poly.type
_entity_poly.pdbx_seq_one_letter_code
_entity_poly.pdbx_strand_id
1 'polypeptide(L)' 'MLKQYDPEVCLGHLKRYTFKELRAATGHFNAKNILGKGGYGIVYKGTLNDGTTVAVKRLKDNNNFG' A
#
# COMPACT_ATOMS: atom_id res chain seq x y z
N MET A 1 28.06 8.71 -6.74
CA MET A 1 26.86 7.85 -6.64
C MET A 1 26.86 7.26 -5.23
N LEU A 2 26.34 8.02 -4.26
CA LEU A 2 26.39 7.62 -2.85
C LEU A 2 25.21 6.72 -2.53
N LYS A 3 25.51 5.56 -1.95
CA LYS A 3 24.56 4.55 -1.51
C LYS A 3 23.66 5.14 -0.44
N GLN A 4 22.39 5.36 -0.76
CA GLN A 4 21.35 5.55 0.24
C GLN A 4 20.92 4.18 0.75
N TYR A 5 21.64 3.67 1.74
CA TYR A 5 21.14 2.62 2.63
C TYR A 5 21.65 2.99 4.02
N ASP A 6 20.80 3.67 4.78
CA ASP A 6 21.03 3.96 6.18
C ASP A 6 20.91 2.64 6.96
N PRO A 7 21.99 2.12 7.57
CA PRO A 7 22.02 0.78 8.14
C PRO A 7 21.32 0.68 9.51
N GLU A 8 20.77 1.75 10.08
CA GLU A 8 20.18 1.74 11.44
C GLU A 8 18.72 2.24 11.51
N VAL A 9 17.86 1.82 10.58
CA VAL A 9 16.42 1.78 10.90
C VAL A 9 16.09 0.36 11.37
N CYS A 10 15.91 0.19 12.68
CA CYS A 10 15.30 -1.02 13.26
C CYS A 10 13.83 -1.10 12.82
N LEU A 11 13.59 -1.47 11.56
CA LEU A 11 12.27 -1.57 10.94
C LEU A 11 11.43 -2.75 11.48
N GLY A 12 11.90 -3.44 12.52
CA GLY A 12 11.20 -4.51 13.23
C GLY A 12 10.29 -5.35 12.33
N HIS A 13 8.98 -5.26 12.57
CA HIS A 13 7.89 -6.00 11.91
C HIS A 13 7.54 -5.52 10.47
N LEU A 14 8.48 -4.96 9.70
CA LEU A 14 8.19 -4.57 8.32
C LEU A 14 7.99 -5.81 7.43
N LYS A 15 6.73 -6.07 7.08
CA LYS A 15 6.36 -7.13 6.13
C LYS A 15 6.29 -6.57 4.72
N ARG A 16 6.90 -7.28 3.76
CA ARG A 16 6.76 -7.01 2.33
C ARG A 16 5.57 -7.79 1.79
N TYR A 17 4.70 -7.11 1.05
CA TYR A 17 3.56 -7.71 0.37
C TYR A 17 3.70 -7.50 -1.13
N THR A 18 3.37 -8.52 -1.89
CA THR A 18 3.27 -8.42 -3.35
C THR A 18 2.02 -7.64 -3.75
N PHE A 19 2.04 -7.04 -4.94
CA PHE A 19 0.86 -6.40 -5.51
C PHE A 19 -0.32 -7.39 -5.64
N LYS A 20 -0.05 -8.66 -5.97
CA LYS A 20 -1.08 -9.71 -6.10
C LYS A 20 -1.79 -9.95 -4.77
N GLU A 21 -1.06 -10.01 -3.66
CA GLU A 21 -1.64 -10.18 -2.32
C GLU A 21 -2.50 -8.98 -1.95
N LEU A 22 -2.00 -7.76 -2.12
CA LEU A 22 -2.76 -6.55 -1.82
C LEU A 22 -4.00 -6.40 -2.70
N ARG A 23 -3.89 -6.78 -3.99
CA ARG A 23 -5.00 -6.82 -4.95
C ARG A 23 -6.06 -7.82 -4.49
N ALA A 24 -5.69 -9.02 -4.05
CA ALA A 24 -6.64 -9.99 -3.52
C ALA A 24 -7.30 -9.50 -2.23
N ALA A 25 -6.49 -9.01 -1.27
CA ALA A 25 -6.94 -8.55 0.03
C ALA A 25 -7.98 -7.42 -0.05
N THR A 26 -7.86 -6.54 -1.05
CA THR A 26 -8.75 -5.38 -1.26
C THR A 26 -9.92 -5.68 -2.20
N GLY A 27 -10.12 -6.93 -2.63
CA GLY A 27 -11.17 -7.30 -3.58
C GLY A 27 -10.96 -6.69 -4.96
N HIS A 28 -9.71 -6.67 -5.44
CA HIS A 28 -9.28 -6.02 -6.67
C HIS A 28 -9.35 -4.49 -6.62
N PHE A 29 -9.06 -3.89 -5.46
CA PHE A 29 -9.26 -2.45 -5.20
C PHE A 29 -10.70 -2.01 -5.48
N ASN A 30 -11.68 -2.80 -5.01
CA ASN A 30 -13.09 -2.52 -5.23
C ASN A 30 -13.50 -1.19 -4.59
N ALA A 31 -14.31 -0.39 -5.29
CA ALA A 31 -14.84 0.87 -4.76
C ALA A 31 -15.64 0.70 -3.46
N LYS A 32 -16.31 -0.46 -3.27
CA LYS A 32 -17.03 -0.81 -2.03
C LYS A 32 -16.13 -0.87 -0.80
N ASN A 33 -14.83 -1.08 -1.00
CA ASN A 33 -13.84 -1.17 0.08
C ASN A 33 -13.14 0.17 0.34
N ILE A 34 -13.54 1.28 -0.28
CA ILE A 34 -12.88 2.56 -0.07
C ILE A 34 -13.15 3.08 1.35
N LEU A 35 -12.07 3.38 2.07
CA LEU A 35 -12.11 4.03 3.38
C LEU A 35 -11.92 5.54 3.26
N GLY A 36 -11.19 6.01 2.23
CA GLY A 36 -10.95 7.43 2.01
C GLY A 36 -10.29 7.75 0.68
N LYS A 37 -10.45 8.99 0.22
CA LYS A 37 -9.83 9.53 -0.99
C LYS A 37 -9.17 10.86 -0.66
N GLY A 38 -8.01 11.13 -1.24
CA GLY A 38 -7.31 12.41 -1.08
C GLY A 38 -6.41 12.75 -2.27
N GLY A 39 -5.65 13.84 -2.14
CA GLY A 39 -4.71 14.29 -3.19
C GLY A 39 -3.73 13.20 -3.62
N TYR A 40 -3.17 12.48 -2.64
CA TYR A 40 -2.11 11.50 -2.85
C TYR A 40 -2.57 10.10 -3.25
N GLY A 41 -3.88 9.80 -3.23
CA GLY A 41 -4.33 8.43 -3.49
C GLY A 41 -5.67 8.05 -2.89
N ILE A 42 -5.94 6.74 -2.92
CA ILE A 42 -7.15 6.12 -2.39
C ILE A 42 -6.75 5.08 -1.35
N VAL A 43 -7.45 5.07 -0.22
CA VAL A 43 -7.27 4.08 0.85
C VAL A 43 -8.39 3.06 0.78
N TYR A 44 -8.03 1.78 0.72
CA TYR A 44 -8.95 0.65 0.67
C TYR A 44 -8.85 -0.19 1.94
N LYS A 45 -9.98 -0.68 2.43
CA LYS A 45 -10.06 -1.80 3.38
C LYS A 45 -9.61 -3.06 2.67
N GLY A 46 -8.76 -3.84 3.33
CA GLY A 46 -8.41 -5.18 2.88
C GLY A 46 -8.38 -6.17 4.03
N THR A 47 -8.47 -7.45 3.70
CA THR A 47 -8.26 -8.56 4.64
C THR A 47 -7.17 -9.45 4.06
N LEU A 48 -6.06 -9.60 4.79
CA LEU A 48 -4.95 -10.47 4.40
C LEU A 48 -5.36 -11.95 4.54
N ASN A 49 -4.55 -12.86 3.98
CA ASN A 49 -4.81 -14.30 4.02
C ASN A 49 -4.85 -14.86 5.46
N ASP A 50 -4.18 -14.21 6.40
CA ASP A 50 -4.18 -14.55 7.83
C ASP A 50 -5.38 -13.98 8.60
N GLY A 51 -6.32 -13.33 7.91
CA GLY A 51 -7.49 -12.67 8.50
C GLY A 51 -7.23 -11.26 9.04
N THR A 52 -5.98 -10.78 8.99
CA THR A 52 -5.65 -9.43 9.46
C THR A 52 -6.34 -8.38 8.59
N THR A 53 -7.13 -7.51 9.23
CA THR A 53 -7.73 -6.35 8.56
C THR A 53 -6.69 -5.25 8.42
N VAL A 54 -6.55 -4.69 7.20
CA VAL A 54 -5.56 -3.67 6.87
C VAL A 54 -6.18 -2.51 6.07
N ALA A 55 -5.50 -1.36 6.11
CA ALA A 55 -5.75 -0.24 5.21
C ALA A 55 -4.64 -0.19 4.15
N VAL A 56 -5.00 -0.33 2.87
CA VAL A 56 -4.07 -0.30 1.74
C VAL A 56 -4.20 1.04 1.02
N LYS A 57 -3.18 1.89 1.11
CA LYS A 57 -3.13 3.17 0.38
C LYS A 57 -2.49 2.95 -1.00
N ARG A 58 -3.29 3.12 -2.06
CA ARG A 58 -2.81 3.14 -3.45
C ARG A 58 -2.54 4.58 -3.86
N LEU A 59 -1.27 4.90 -4.09
CA LEU A 59 -0.86 6.21 -4.58
C LEU A 59 -1.35 6.40 -6.02
N LYS A 60 -1.68 7.64 -6.37
CA LYS A 60 -1.88 8.00 -7.78
C LYS A 60 -0.51 8.06 -8.44
N ASP A 61 -0.43 7.63 -9.70
CA ASP A 61 0.75 7.85 -10.50
C ASP A 61 0.89 9.35 -10.72
N ASN A 62 1.89 9.96 -10.07
CA ASN A 62 2.25 11.35 -10.31
C ASN A 62 3.04 11.42 -11.62
N ASN A 63 2.41 11.12 -12.75
CA ASN A 63 3.00 11.41 -14.05
C ASN A 63 2.80 12.91 -14.35
N ASN A 64 3.45 13.76 -13.54
CA ASN A 64 3.64 15.17 -13.86
C ASN A 64 4.72 15.27 -14.95
N PHE A 65 4.37 14.92 -16.18
CA PHE A 65 5.05 15.49 -17.35
C PHE A 65 4.20 16.68 -17.78
N GLY A 66 4.46 17.82 -17.13
CA GLY A 66 4.21 19.14 -17.68
C GLY A 66 5.50 19.68 -18.27
#